data_AF-A0A3C1SEN9-F1
#
_entry.id   AF-A0A3C1SEN9-F1
#
_cell.length_a   1.000
_cell.length_b   1.000
_cell.length_c   1.000
_cell.angle_alpha   90.00
_cell.angle_beta   90.00
_cell.angle_gamma   90.00
#
_symmetry.space_group_name_H-M   'P 1'
#
loop_
_entity.id
_entity.type
_entity.pdbx_description
1 polymer ?
#
loop_
_entity_poly.entity_id
_entity_poly.type
_entity_poly.pdbx_seq_one_letter_code
_entity_poly.pdbx_strand_id
1 'polypeptide(L)'
;MPHNDSDVSKKVVTPEKLRERFLIFGEKHTFSKGDIVKWKPLLQDRRLPLENEPAIVIEVPDKPVFDKNEDAGSPYFNIAYDIILGVIGEDDDFLTFHYDSRRFMPY
;
A
#
# COMPACT_ATOMS: atom_id res chain seq x y z
N MET A 1 -15.63 -39.45 -0.49
CA MET A 1 -15.27 -38.30 0.35
C MET A 1 -15.87 -37.06 -0.31
N PRO A 2 -16.87 -36.40 0.28
CA PRO A 2 -17.51 -35.26 -0.36
C PRO A 2 -16.58 -34.05 -0.35
N HIS A 3 -16.39 -33.42 -1.50
CA HIS A 3 -15.71 -32.13 -1.62
C HIS A 3 -16.57 -31.07 -0.96
N ASN A 4 -16.02 -30.42 0.07
CA ASN A 4 -16.63 -29.26 0.69
C ASN A 4 -16.33 -28.05 -0.21
N ASP A 5 -17.20 -27.78 -1.17
CA ASP A 5 -17.24 -26.51 -1.90
C ASP A 5 -17.59 -25.42 -0.87
N SER A 6 -16.55 -24.86 -0.26
CA SER A 6 -16.68 -23.62 0.49
C SER A 6 -17.01 -22.53 -0.52
N ASP A 7 -18.28 -22.12 -0.49
CA ASP A 7 -18.85 -20.99 -1.20
C ASP A 7 -18.05 -19.72 -0.84
N VAL A 8 -16.99 -19.46 -1.60
CA VAL A 8 -16.30 -18.18 -1.60
C VAL A 8 -17.27 -17.20 -2.23
N SER A 9 -18.12 -16.59 -1.39
CA SER A 9 -18.93 -15.42 -1.69
C SER A 9 -18.11 -14.49 -2.60
N LYS A 10 -18.43 -14.50 -3.90
CA LYS A 10 -17.78 -13.61 -4.86
C LYS A 10 -18.17 -12.20 -4.46
N LYS A 11 -17.25 -11.46 -3.83
CA LYS A 11 -17.42 -10.04 -3.53
C LYS A 11 -17.83 -9.32 -4.82
N VAL A 12 -19.09 -8.89 -4.89
CA VAL A 12 -19.60 -8.14 -6.04
C VAL A 12 -18.90 -6.78 -6.08
N VAL A 13 -18.15 -6.55 -7.16
CA VAL A 13 -17.54 -5.25 -7.49
C VAL A 13 -18.63 -4.40 -8.13
N THR A 14 -18.88 -3.22 -7.56
CA THR A 14 -19.86 -2.26 -8.12
C THR A 14 -19.15 -0.98 -8.54
N PRO A 15 -19.70 -0.22 -9.50
CA PRO A 15 -19.16 1.09 -9.89
C PRO A 15 -18.98 2.04 -8.71
N GLU A 16 -19.85 1.99 -7.71
CA GLU A 16 -19.82 2.84 -6.51
C GLU A 16 -18.59 2.51 -5.65
N LYS A 17 -18.29 1.22 -5.43
CA LYS A 17 -17.07 0.80 -4.73
C LYS A 17 -15.81 1.24 -5.47
N LEU A 18 -15.82 1.22 -6.80
CA LEU A 18 -14.69 1.70 -7.59
C LEU A 18 -14.51 3.21 -7.44
N ARG A 19 -15.59 4.00 -7.52
CA ARG A 19 -15.54 5.45 -7.29
C ARG A 19 -15.05 5.80 -5.90
N GLU A 20 -15.51 5.08 -4.88
CA GLU A 20 -15.05 5.27 -3.50
C GLU A 20 -13.53 5.02 -3.38
N ARG A 21 -13.02 3.94 -3.98
CA ARG A 21 -11.59 3.57 -3.93
C ARG A 21 -10.74 4.59 -4.68
N PHE A 22 -11.26 5.06 -5.82
CA PHE A 22 -10.64 6.12 -6.61
C PHE A 22 -10.52 7.43 -5.81
N LEU A 23 -11.56 7.82 -5.07
CA LEU A 23 -11.52 9.02 -4.24
C LEU A 23 -10.50 8.89 -3.09
N ILE A 24 -10.49 7.76 -2.38
CA ILE A 24 -9.52 7.50 -1.30
C ILE A 24 -8.08 7.53 -1.84
N PHE A 25 -7.84 6.90 -2.99
CA PHE A 25 -6.52 6.88 -3.63
C PHE A 25 -6.10 8.27 -4.15
N GLY A 26 -7.06 9.07 -4.62
CA GLY A 26 -6.83 10.41 -5.15
C GLY A 26 -6.54 11.47 -4.09
N GLU A 27 -6.93 11.24 -2.83
CA GLU A 27 -6.56 12.10 -1.72
C GLU A 27 -5.03 12.11 -1.55
N LYS A 28 -4.40 13.29 -1.46
CA LYS A 28 -2.95 13.39 -1.33
C LYS A 28 -2.59 13.96 0.02
N HIS A 29 -1.63 13.34 0.69
CA HIS A 29 -0.96 13.88 1.86
C HIS A 29 0.47 14.24 1.50
N THR A 30 1.02 15.25 2.16
CA THR A 30 2.44 15.58 2.07
C THR A 30 3.12 15.03 3.31
N PHE A 31 4.19 14.29 3.14
CA PHE A 31 4.92 13.65 4.22
C PHE A 31 6.33 14.25 4.34
N SER A 32 6.86 14.18 5.55
CA SER A 32 8.23 14.55 5.90
C SER A 32 8.89 13.41 6.67
N LYS A 33 10.22 13.37 6.63
CA LYS A 33 11.00 12.41 7.42
C LYS A 33 10.61 12.48 8.89
N GLY A 34 10.31 11.33 9.49
CA GLY A 34 9.88 11.19 10.87
C GLY A 34 8.37 11.14 11.08
N ASP A 35 7.55 11.45 10.07
CA ASP A 35 6.09 11.33 10.19
C ASP A 35 5.68 9.87 10.42
N ILE A 36 4.66 9.67 11.24
CA ILE A 36 4.05 8.35 11.46
C ILE A 36 2.83 8.23 10.56
N VAL A 37 2.80 7.18 9.76
CA VAL A 37 1.78 6.94 8.74
C VAL A 37 1.19 5.55 8.88
N LYS A 38 0.04 5.34 8.24
CA LYS A 38 -0.56 4.02 8.03
C LYS A 38 -1.20 3.93 6.66
N TRP A 39 -1.52 2.71 6.24
CA TRP A 39 -2.33 2.50 5.05
C TRP A 39 -3.65 3.26 5.15
N LYS A 40 -4.03 3.89 4.04
CA LYS A 40 -5.42 4.25 3.83
C LYS A 40 -6.27 2.99 3.77
N PRO A 41 -7.50 3.03 4.31
CA PRO A 41 -8.39 1.89 4.26
C PRO A 41 -8.49 1.33 2.84
N LEU A 42 -8.31 0.01 2.72
CA LEU A 42 -8.51 -0.75 1.48
C LEU A 42 -7.47 -0.48 0.37
N LEU A 43 -6.38 0.25 0.67
CA LEU A 43 -5.31 0.55 -0.28
C LEU A 43 -3.98 -0.15 0.01
N GLN A 44 -3.94 -1.07 0.98
CA GLN A 44 -2.79 -1.94 1.22
C GLN A 44 -2.51 -2.82 0.00
N ASP A 45 -1.29 -2.77 -0.52
CA ASP A 45 -0.82 -3.57 -1.65
C ASP A 45 0.44 -4.39 -1.33
N ARG A 46 0.92 -4.32 -0.09
CA ARG A 46 2.08 -5.07 0.40
C ARG A 46 1.84 -5.65 1.79
N ARG A 47 2.65 -6.64 2.17
CA ARG A 47 2.52 -7.34 3.46
C ARG A 47 2.74 -6.43 4.66
N LEU A 48 3.78 -5.58 4.62
CA LEU A 48 4.16 -4.70 5.73
C LEU A 48 3.97 -3.22 5.34
N PRO A 49 3.63 -2.34 6.30
CA PRO A 49 3.13 -2.70 7.65
C PRO A 49 1.80 -3.45 7.55
N LEU A 50 1.36 -4.17 8.59
CA LEU A 50 0.03 -4.78 8.55
C LEU A 50 -1.06 -3.69 8.55
N GLU A 51 -2.30 -4.08 8.26
CA GLU A 51 -3.42 -3.15 8.29
C GLU A 51 -3.55 -2.51 9.68
N ASN A 52 -3.61 -1.17 9.72
CA ASN A 52 -3.65 -0.34 10.94
C ASN A 52 -2.36 -0.31 11.78
N GLU A 53 -1.28 -0.97 11.35
CA GLU A 53 0.02 -0.79 11.99
C GLU A 53 0.72 0.49 11.52
N PRO A 54 1.47 1.16 12.42
CA PRO A 54 2.23 2.35 12.06
C PRO A 54 3.48 1.99 11.25
N ALA A 55 3.85 2.91 10.36
CA ALA A 55 5.17 2.98 9.74
C ALA A 55 5.73 4.39 9.93
N ILE A 56 7.06 4.54 9.89
CA ILE A 56 7.73 5.83 9.99
C ILE A 56 8.33 6.24 8.65
N VAL A 57 8.19 7.51 8.28
CA VAL A 57 8.80 8.03 7.05
C VAL A 57 10.30 8.15 7.23
N ILE A 58 11.07 7.39 6.45
CA ILE A 58 12.53 7.42 6.46
C ILE A 58 13.06 8.49 5.52
N GLU A 59 12.44 8.59 4.34
CA GLU A 59 12.82 9.51 3.29
C GLU A 59 11.66 9.73 2.32
N VAL A 60 11.59 10.93 1.75
CA VAL A 60 10.76 11.28 0.60
C VAL A 60 11.72 11.68 -0.51
N PRO A 61 12.03 10.80 -1.48
CA PRO A 61 13.00 11.09 -2.53
C PRO A 61 12.56 12.27 -3.42
N ASP A 62 13.52 13.07 -3.87
CA ASP A 62 13.26 14.20 -4.80
C ASP A 62 12.64 13.73 -6.14
N LYS A 63 12.90 12.48 -6.52
CA LYS A 63 12.35 11.84 -7.72
C LYS A 63 11.88 10.42 -7.38
N PRO A 64 10.69 10.01 -7.88
CA PRO A 64 10.21 8.65 -7.66
C PRO A 64 11.13 7.61 -8.30
N VAL A 65 11.27 6.49 -7.63
CA VAL A 65 11.93 5.28 -8.13
C VAL A 65 10.88 4.40 -8.81
N PHE A 66 11.23 3.82 -9.95
CA PHE A 66 10.35 2.91 -10.70
C PHE A 66 10.95 1.52 -10.74
N ASP A 67 10.13 0.49 -10.54
CA ASP A 67 10.54 -0.88 -10.81
C ASP A 67 10.68 -1.08 -12.32
N LYS A 68 11.75 -1.77 -12.73
CA LYS A 68 12.06 -2.06 -14.14
C LYS A 68 11.77 -3.51 -14.54
N ASN A 69 11.39 -4.35 -13.58
CA ASN A 69 11.28 -5.80 -13.79
C ASN A 69 9.83 -6.28 -13.97
N GLU A 70 8.85 -5.42 -13.74
CA GLU A 70 7.43 -5.75 -13.86
C GLU A 70 6.96 -5.66 -15.33
N ASP A 71 6.03 -6.53 -15.72
CA ASP A 71 5.34 -6.48 -17.02
C ASP A 71 4.11 -5.57 -16.96
N ALA A 72 3.68 -5.01 -18.11
CA ALA A 72 2.54 -4.11 -18.19
C ALA A 72 1.21 -4.69 -17.68
N GLY A 73 1.07 -6.01 -17.56
CA GLY A 73 -0.07 -6.66 -16.92
C GLY A 73 -0.05 -6.65 -15.38
N SER A 74 1.06 -6.26 -14.76
CA SER A 74 1.22 -6.20 -13.29
C SER A 74 0.66 -4.90 -12.72
N PRO A 75 -0.06 -4.95 -11.59
CA PRO A 75 -0.47 -3.74 -10.88
C PRO A 75 0.73 -2.96 -10.31
N TYR A 76 1.92 -3.55 -10.29
CA TYR A 76 3.17 -2.95 -9.84
C TYR A 76 4.02 -2.36 -10.96
N PHE A 77 3.58 -2.52 -12.21
CA PHE A 77 4.25 -1.94 -13.36
C PHE A 77 4.30 -0.42 -13.26
N ASN A 78 5.50 0.13 -13.37
CA ASN A 78 5.73 1.57 -13.44
C ASN A 78 5.10 2.34 -12.27
N ILE A 79 5.02 1.72 -11.08
CA ILE A 79 4.67 2.44 -9.86
C ILE A 79 5.76 3.48 -9.58
N ALA A 80 5.33 4.71 -9.29
CA ALA A 80 6.17 5.77 -8.79
C ALA A 80 6.36 5.58 -7.27
N TYR A 81 7.45 4.96 -6.85
CA TYR A 81 7.79 4.88 -5.45
C TYR A 81 8.43 6.19 -4.98
N ASP A 82 7.65 7.00 -4.29
CA ASP A 82 7.98 8.37 -3.87
C ASP A 82 8.08 8.52 -2.34
N ILE A 83 8.01 7.42 -1.60
CA ILE A 83 8.23 7.41 -0.14
C ILE A 83 8.94 6.13 0.29
N ILE A 84 9.87 6.27 1.23
CA ILE A 84 10.54 5.14 1.90
C ILE A 84 10.05 5.10 3.34
N LEU A 85 9.49 3.95 3.74
CA LEU A 85 8.99 3.75 5.09
C LEU A 85 9.82 2.71 5.83
N GLY A 86 10.01 2.98 7.12
CA GLY A 86 10.53 2.05 8.11
C GLY A 86 9.38 1.33 8.81
N VAL A 87 9.50 0.02 8.96
CA VAL A 87 8.51 -0.84 9.60
C VAL A 87 9.21 -1.84 10.53
N ILE A 88 8.47 -2.38 11.49
CA ILE A 88 8.92 -3.50 12.32
C ILE A 88 8.51 -4.80 11.61
N GLY A 89 9.48 -5.68 11.36
CA GLY A 89 9.24 -7.01 10.80
C GLY A 89 8.86 -8.05 11.85
N GLU A 90 8.73 -9.31 11.44
CA GLU A 90 8.25 -10.39 12.31
C GLU A 90 9.23 -10.73 13.44
N ASP A 91 10.53 -10.45 13.23
CA ASP A 91 11.61 -10.73 14.18
C ASP A 91 12.03 -9.46 14.97
N ASP A 92 11.13 -8.48 15.08
CA ASP A 92 11.37 -7.17 15.70
C ASP A 92 12.51 -6.36 15.03
N ASP A 93 12.77 -6.67 13.77
CA ASP A 93 13.80 -6.03 12.95
C ASP A 93 13.28 -4.77 12.26
N PHE A 94 14.14 -3.77 12.13
CA PHE A 94 13.80 -2.52 11.46
C PHE A 94 14.06 -2.62 9.95
N LEU A 95 12.99 -2.81 9.18
CA LEU A 95 13.03 -2.98 7.73
C LEU A 95 12.64 -1.69 7.02
N THR A 96 13.20 -1.48 5.82
CA THR A 96 12.85 -0.32 4.99
C THR A 96 12.38 -0.75 3.61
N PHE A 97 11.30 -0.12 3.13
CA PHE A 97 10.72 -0.43 1.82
C PHE A 97 10.27 0.83 1.10
N HIS A 98 10.27 0.74 -0.23
CA HIS A 98 9.77 1.77 -1.14
C HIS A 98 8.26 1.58 -1.37
N TYR A 99 7.50 2.66 -1.31
CA TYR A 99 6.04 2.67 -1.50
C TYR A 99 5.56 3.86 -2.34
N ASP A 100 4.29 3.78 -2.74
CA ASP A 100 3.51 4.89 -3.32
C ASP A 100 2.78 5.65 -2.19
N SER A 101 3.19 6.90 -1.96
CA SER A 101 2.69 7.76 -0.89
C SER A 101 1.18 7.97 -0.92
N ARG A 102 0.54 7.86 -2.10
CA ARG A 102 -0.92 8.03 -2.25
C ARG A 102 -1.73 6.98 -1.48
N ARG A 103 -1.10 5.86 -1.14
CA ARG A 103 -1.71 4.76 -0.36
C ARG A 103 -1.66 4.97 1.14
N PHE A 104 -0.93 5.99 1.62
CA PHE A 104 -0.74 6.25 3.04
C PHE A 104 -1.49 7.50 3.49
N MET A 105 -1.84 7.52 4.77
CA MET A 105 -2.37 8.68 5.48
C MET A 105 -1.66 8.83 6.83
N PRO A 106 -1.73 10.00 7.47
CA PRO A 106 -1.26 10.17 8.84
C PRO A 106 -1.89 9.14 9.79
N TYR A 107 -1.10 8.65 10.76
CA TYR A 107 -1.55 7.64 11.74
C TYR A 107 -2.60 8.17 12.71
#